data_AF-A0A954GAP8-F1
#
_entry.id   AF-A0A954GAP8-F1
#
_cell.length_a   1.000
_cell.length_b   1.000
_cell.length_c   1.000
_cell.angle_alpha   90.00
_cell.angle_beta   90.00
_cell.angle_gamma   90.00
#
_symmetry.space_group_name_H-M   'P 1'
#
loop_
_entity.id
_entity.type
_entity.pdbx_description
1 polymer ?
#
loop_
_entity_poly.entity_id
_entity_poly.type
_entity_poly.pdbx_seq_one_letter_code
_entity_poly.pdbx_strand_id
1 'polypeptide(L)'
;INQSTFDFLMSRMNEEYPPLDRLAAARALSGLPHSTDQLIQLSKQLDAPGPLALPVLLRAYAKSVDEGVGQALITGLNASTAATNLSADELASLLQKYPESVQQAATPLLKKLGVDLAQQKAHLESLRPLLSEGRLEEGRKIFFGKKAACSGCHAIENEGGKVGPDLTKIGAIRTGTDLLEAIALPSASFARGYRSYLVVTDEGRIYTGVISRESTDTVYLRTADLSEVRIPRDQIEVMKESPTSIMPKGLEQRLTQQEIRDLLAYLQNRK
;
A
#
# COMPACT_ATOMS: atom_id res chain seq x y z
N ILE A 1 -17.64 -17.27 2.59
CA ILE A 1 -17.79 -17.20 4.07
C ILE A 1 -19.24 -16.92 4.41
N ASN A 2 -19.71 -17.19 5.64
CA ASN A 2 -21.09 -16.84 5.98
C ASN A 2 -21.27 -15.31 5.99
N GLN A 3 -22.50 -14.84 5.78
CA GLN A 3 -22.79 -13.42 5.60
C GLN A 3 -22.49 -12.60 6.86
N SER A 4 -22.78 -13.14 8.05
CA SER A 4 -22.51 -12.44 9.32
C SER A 4 -21.02 -12.16 9.55
N THR A 5 -20.14 -13.12 9.22
CA THR A 5 -18.69 -12.92 9.29
C THR A 5 -18.22 -11.90 8.26
N PHE A 6 -18.76 -11.95 7.04
CA PHE A 6 -18.45 -10.99 5.99
C PHE A 6 -18.84 -9.57 6.41
N ASP A 7 -20.08 -9.38 6.87
CA ASP A 7 -20.58 -8.07 7.31
C ASP A 7 -19.81 -7.52 8.51
N PHE A 8 -19.44 -8.39 9.46
CA PHE A 8 -18.57 -8.00 10.57
C PHE A 8 -17.23 -7.46 10.07
N LEU A 9 -16.54 -8.20 9.19
CA LEU A 9 -15.24 -7.75 8.67
C LEU A 9 -15.37 -6.47 7.82
N MET A 10 -16.42 -6.35 7.01
CA MET A 10 -16.75 -5.12 6.28
C MET A 10 -16.88 -3.92 7.24
N SER A 11 -17.58 -4.10 8.36
CA SER A 11 -17.78 -3.03 9.35
C SER A 11 -16.47 -2.52 9.97
N ARG A 12 -15.42 -3.36 10.01
CA ARG A 12 -14.11 -3.04 10.60
C ARG A 12 -13.16 -2.33 9.64
N MET A 13 -13.56 -2.11 8.39
CA MET A 13 -12.77 -1.40 7.39
C MET A 13 -13.07 0.10 7.34
N ASN A 14 -14.04 0.62 8.10
CA ASN A 14 -14.42 2.04 8.06
C ASN A 14 -13.36 2.95 8.72
N GLU A 15 -13.41 4.26 8.42
CA GLU A 15 -12.42 5.24 8.91
C GLU A 15 -12.40 5.51 10.42
N GLU A 16 -13.41 5.03 11.17
CA GLU A 16 -13.44 5.12 12.63
C GLU A 16 -12.37 4.22 13.27
N TYR A 17 -11.91 3.20 12.54
CA TYR A 17 -10.89 2.27 12.99
C TYR A 17 -9.47 2.72 12.60
N PRO A 18 -8.48 2.47 13.47
CA PRO A 18 -7.07 2.67 13.14
C PRO A 18 -6.67 1.98 11.83
N PRO A 19 -5.73 2.53 11.04
CA PRO A 19 -5.32 1.95 9.77
C PRO A 19 -4.83 0.49 9.86
N LEU A 20 -4.16 0.12 10.93
CA LEU A 20 -3.70 -1.26 11.15
C LEU A 20 -4.85 -2.23 11.46
N ASP A 21 -5.92 -1.75 12.10
CA ASP A 21 -7.12 -2.56 12.37
C ASP A 21 -7.90 -2.80 11.08
N ARG A 22 -8.02 -1.76 10.24
CA ARG A 22 -8.60 -1.88 8.88
C ARG A 22 -7.79 -2.84 8.00
N LEU A 23 -6.46 -2.76 8.07
CA LEU A 23 -5.56 -3.66 7.37
C LEU A 23 -5.74 -5.12 7.82
N ALA A 24 -5.92 -5.35 9.13
CA ALA A 24 -6.21 -6.68 9.65
C ALA A 24 -7.55 -7.23 9.14
N ALA A 25 -8.59 -6.39 9.09
CA ALA A 25 -9.89 -6.77 8.52
C ALA A 25 -9.79 -7.09 7.02
N ALA A 26 -9.11 -6.26 6.23
CA ALA A 26 -8.87 -6.49 4.81
C ALA A 26 -8.08 -7.79 4.56
N ARG A 27 -7.06 -8.06 5.37
CA ARG A 27 -6.30 -9.32 5.31
C ARG A 27 -7.18 -10.53 5.58
N ALA A 28 -8.05 -10.45 6.59
CA ALA A 28 -9.00 -11.53 6.90
C ALA A 28 -9.96 -11.76 5.73
N LEU A 29 -10.56 -10.70 5.17
CA LEU A 29 -11.41 -10.80 3.99
C LEU A 29 -10.67 -11.43 2.80
N SER A 30 -9.48 -10.94 2.46
CA SER A 30 -8.72 -11.46 1.32
C SER A 30 -8.30 -12.92 1.44
N GLY A 31 -8.16 -13.43 2.66
CA GLY A 31 -7.80 -14.84 2.91
C GLY A 31 -8.98 -15.82 2.82
N LEU A 32 -10.22 -15.31 2.72
CA LEU A 32 -11.44 -16.10 2.83
C LEU A 32 -12.14 -16.24 1.47
N PRO A 33 -12.83 -17.37 1.20
CA PRO A 33 -13.60 -17.53 -0.03
C PRO A 33 -14.87 -16.67 0.00
N HIS A 34 -15.20 -16.02 -1.12
CA HIS A 34 -16.37 -15.14 -1.27
C HIS A 34 -17.31 -15.64 -2.36
N SER A 35 -18.60 -15.35 -2.22
CA SER A 35 -19.55 -15.46 -3.33
C SER A 35 -19.45 -14.26 -4.28
N THR A 36 -20.03 -14.39 -5.48
CA THR A 36 -20.19 -13.28 -6.44
C THR A 36 -20.85 -12.07 -5.78
N ASP A 37 -21.95 -12.28 -5.04
CA ASP A 37 -22.66 -11.21 -4.34
C ASP A 37 -21.79 -10.51 -3.29
N GLN A 38 -20.99 -11.28 -2.54
CA GLN A 38 -20.07 -10.72 -1.55
C GLN A 38 -18.99 -9.87 -2.21
N LEU A 39 -18.42 -10.30 -3.34
CA LEU A 39 -17.43 -9.52 -4.08
C LEU A 39 -18.05 -8.24 -4.67
N ILE A 40 -19.28 -8.30 -5.16
CA ILE A 40 -20.01 -7.10 -5.64
C ILE A 40 -20.31 -6.14 -4.47
N GLN A 41 -20.70 -6.65 -3.30
CA GLN A 41 -20.91 -5.84 -2.11
C GLN A 41 -19.61 -5.20 -1.64
N LEU A 42 -18.50 -5.94 -1.66
CA LEU A 42 -17.17 -5.46 -1.32
C LEU A 42 -16.73 -4.31 -2.26
N SER A 43 -17.01 -4.45 -3.55
CA SER A 43 -16.63 -3.45 -4.56
C SER A 43 -17.26 -2.08 -4.32
N LYS A 44 -18.40 -2.01 -3.61
CA LYS A 44 -19.08 -0.75 -3.29
C LYS A 44 -18.40 0.04 -2.17
N GLN A 45 -17.45 -0.55 -1.44
CA GLN A 45 -16.82 0.07 -0.27
C GLN A 45 -15.28 0.05 -0.36
N LEU A 46 -14.72 0.08 -1.57
CA LEU A 46 -13.26 0.01 -1.76
C LEU A 46 -12.49 1.23 -1.26
N ASP A 47 -13.17 2.34 -0.98
CA ASP A 47 -12.51 3.54 -0.42
C ASP A 47 -12.31 3.46 1.09
N ALA A 48 -13.27 2.85 1.82
CA ALA A 48 -13.30 2.79 3.28
C ALA A 48 -11.99 2.24 3.93
N PRO A 49 -11.40 1.13 3.43
CA PRO A 49 -10.17 0.56 3.99
C PRO A 49 -8.99 1.53 3.98
N GLY A 50 -9.01 2.51 3.06
CA GLY A 50 -7.92 3.44 2.86
C GLY A 50 -6.69 2.84 2.16
N PRO A 51 -5.61 3.63 2.02
CA PRO A 51 -4.52 3.33 1.09
C PRO A 51 -3.64 2.14 1.51
N LEU A 52 -3.60 1.80 2.81
CA LEU A 52 -2.86 0.64 3.32
C LEU A 52 -3.59 -0.68 3.04
N ALA A 53 -4.91 -0.68 3.21
CA ALA A 53 -5.70 -1.91 3.21
C ALA A 53 -6.27 -2.26 1.84
N LEU A 54 -6.51 -1.27 0.96
CA LEU A 54 -7.06 -1.50 -0.37
C LEU A 54 -6.19 -2.45 -1.25
N PRO A 55 -4.86 -2.30 -1.36
CA PRO A 55 -4.05 -3.25 -2.14
C PRO A 55 -4.19 -4.69 -1.64
N VAL A 56 -4.25 -4.88 -0.32
CA VAL A 56 -4.44 -6.22 0.28
C VAL A 56 -5.81 -6.77 -0.05
N LEU A 57 -6.85 -5.92 -0.06
CA LEU A 57 -8.24 -6.29 -0.33
C LEU A 57 -8.46 -6.80 -1.76
N LEU A 58 -7.69 -6.31 -2.73
CA LEU A 58 -7.78 -6.75 -4.12
C LEU A 58 -7.52 -8.25 -4.31
N ARG A 59 -6.78 -8.87 -3.40
CA ARG A 59 -6.52 -10.32 -3.43
C ARG A 59 -7.79 -11.15 -3.29
N ALA A 60 -8.85 -10.62 -2.67
CA ALA A 60 -10.16 -11.28 -2.59
C ALA A 60 -10.75 -11.59 -3.98
N TYR A 61 -10.37 -10.81 -5.00
CA TYR A 61 -10.86 -10.93 -6.37
C TYR A 61 -10.01 -11.89 -7.23
N ALA A 62 -8.83 -12.33 -6.76
CA ALA A 62 -7.85 -13.05 -7.57
C ALA A 62 -8.33 -14.39 -8.16
N LYS A 63 -9.38 -14.99 -7.57
CA LYS A 63 -9.98 -16.26 -8.01
C LYS A 63 -11.25 -16.09 -8.85
N SER A 64 -11.78 -14.88 -8.96
CA SER A 64 -12.99 -14.60 -9.71
C SER A 64 -12.67 -14.34 -11.19
N VAL A 65 -13.57 -14.77 -12.06
CA VAL A 65 -13.59 -14.46 -13.51
C VAL A 65 -14.95 -13.91 -13.95
N ASP A 66 -15.86 -13.67 -13.00
CA ASP A 66 -17.20 -13.18 -13.26
C ASP A 66 -17.18 -11.74 -13.78
N GLU A 67 -17.90 -11.49 -14.87
CA GLU A 67 -17.95 -10.18 -15.52
C GLU A 67 -18.58 -9.12 -14.60
N GLY A 68 -19.66 -9.46 -13.89
CA GLY A 68 -20.36 -8.55 -12.98
C GLY A 68 -19.48 -8.13 -11.81
N VAL A 69 -18.73 -9.06 -11.23
CA VAL A 69 -17.71 -8.77 -10.21
C VAL A 69 -16.63 -7.85 -10.76
N GLY A 70 -16.12 -8.14 -11.96
CA GLY A 70 -15.11 -7.33 -12.62
C GLY A 70 -15.58 -5.88 -12.84
N GLN A 71 -16.78 -5.70 -13.40
CA GLN A 71 -17.35 -4.37 -13.63
C GLN A 71 -17.61 -3.62 -12.32
N ALA A 72 -18.11 -4.31 -11.29
CA ALA A 72 -18.29 -3.72 -9.97
C ALA A 72 -16.96 -3.27 -9.36
N LEU A 73 -15.91 -4.10 -9.47
CA LEU A 73 -14.55 -3.78 -9.00
C LEU A 73 -14.01 -2.52 -9.67
N ILE A 74 -14.05 -2.45 -11.01
CA ILE A 74 -13.57 -1.26 -11.74
C ILE A 74 -14.37 -0.01 -11.38
N THR A 75 -15.68 -0.13 -11.25
CA THR A 75 -16.54 0.98 -10.81
C THR A 75 -16.15 1.48 -9.42
N GLY A 76 -15.98 0.56 -8.47
CA GLY A 76 -15.57 0.87 -7.10
C GLY A 76 -14.19 1.52 -7.02
N LEU A 77 -13.24 1.03 -7.81
CA LEU A 77 -11.88 1.59 -7.87
C LEU A 77 -11.86 2.98 -8.49
N ASN A 78 -12.66 3.25 -9.52
CA ASN A 78 -12.76 4.58 -10.10
C ASN A 78 -13.35 5.62 -9.13
N ALA A 79 -14.23 5.18 -8.23
CA ALA A 79 -14.82 6.02 -7.18
C ALA A 79 -13.91 6.19 -5.95
N SER A 80 -12.87 5.36 -5.79
CA SER A 80 -12.00 5.38 -4.62
C SER A 80 -10.83 6.36 -4.77
N THR A 81 -10.63 7.19 -3.75
CA THR A 81 -9.44 8.03 -3.59
C THR A 81 -8.21 7.19 -3.25
N ALA A 82 -8.40 6.12 -2.46
CA ALA A 82 -7.34 5.17 -2.08
C ALA A 82 -6.76 4.41 -3.29
N ALA A 83 -7.52 4.26 -4.39
CA ALA A 83 -7.08 3.54 -5.59
C ALA A 83 -5.79 4.09 -6.21
N THR A 84 -5.46 5.37 -5.99
CA THR A 84 -4.20 6.00 -6.45
C THR A 84 -2.92 5.34 -5.90
N ASN A 85 -3.06 4.49 -4.88
CA ASN A 85 -1.98 3.71 -4.26
C ASN A 85 -1.76 2.35 -4.89
N LEU A 86 -2.64 1.92 -5.79
CA LEU A 86 -2.53 0.63 -6.44
C LEU A 86 -1.39 0.64 -7.46
N SER A 87 -0.73 -0.51 -7.59
CA SER A 87 0.16 -0.75 -8.71
C SER A 87 -0.67 -1.04 -9.96
N ALA A 88 -0.40 -0.30 -11.04
CA ALA A 88 -1.02 -0.57 -12.34
C ALA A 88 -0.72 -1.99 -12.81
N ASP A 89 0.50 -2.48 -12.55
CA ASP A 89 0.92 -3.83 -12.91
C ASP A 89 0.16 -4.89 -12.11
N GLU A 90 0.01 -4.70 -10.79
CA GLU A 90 -0.74 -5.64 -9.94
C GLU A 90 -2.22 -5.70 -10.36
N LEU A 91 -2.83 -4.54 -10.64
CA LEU A 91 -4.21 -4.49 -11.12
C LEU A 91 -4.35 -5.11 -12.51
N ALA A 92 -3.42 -4.85 -13.43
CA ALA A 92 -3.44 -5.47 -14.76
C ALA A 92 -3.28 -7.00 -14.68
N SER A 93 -2.37 -7.50 -13.84
CA SER A 93 -2.19 -8.94 -13.60
C SER A 93 -3.42 -9.58 -12.96
N LEU A 94 -4.09 -8.90 -12.03
CA LEU A 94 -5.35 -9.36 -11.45
C LEU A 94 -6.45 -9.50 -12.52
N LEU A 95 -6.57 -8.52 -13.41
CA LEU A 95 -7.65 -8.44 -14.39
C LEU A 95 -7.42 -9.31 -15.63
N GLN A 96 -6.21 -9.83 -15.84
CA GLN A 96 -5.87 -10.66 -17.00
C GLN A 96 -6.79 -11.90 -17.15
N LYS A 97 -7.33 -12.42 -16.06
CA LYS A 97 -8.24 -13.58 -16.04
C LYS A 97 -9.71 -13.22 -16.27
N TYR A 98 -10.07 -11.95 -16.21
CA TYR A 98 -11.44 -11.48 -16.44
C TYR A 98 -11.73 -11.31 -17.94
N PRO A 99 -13.01 -11.28 -18.35
CA PRO A 99 -13.40 -11.05 -19.74
C PRO A 99 -12.82 -9.75 -20.32
N GLU A 100 -12.67 -9.71 -21.64
CA GLU A 100 -12.09 -8.56 -22.36
C GLU A 100 -12.85 -7.26 -22.07
N SER A 101 -14.17 -7.31 -21.89
CA SER A 101 -15.00 -6.17 -21.51
C SER A 101 -14.56 -5.50 -20.20
N VAL A 102 -14.15 -6.30 -19.21
CA VAL A 102 -13.64 -5.79 -17.91
C VAL A 102 -12.24 -5.21 -18.08
N GLN A 103 -11.38 -5.88 -18.85
CA GLN A 103 -10.02 -5.41 -19.12
C GLN A 103 -10.05 -4.06 -19.85
N GLN A 104 -10.91 -3.91 -20.85
CA GLN A 104 -11.12 -2.66 -21.57
C GLN A 104 -11.64 -1.56 -20.64
N ALA A 105 -12.63 -1.86 -19.79
CA ALA A 105 -13.18 -0.91 -18.80
C ALA A 105 -12.12 -0.41 -17.79
N ALA A 106 -11.09 -1.21 -17.51
CA ALA A 106 -10.01 -0.84 -16.60
C ALA A 106 -8.94 0.08 -17.22
N THR A 107 -8.89 0.20 -18.55
CA THR A 107 -7.84 0.96 -19.27
C THR A 107 -7.69 2.41 -18.79
N PRO A 108 -8.77 3.19 -18.58
CA PRO A 108 -8.64 4.56 -18.08
C PRO A 108 -8.05 4.63 -16.67
N LEU A 109 -8.41 3.67 -15.81
CA LEU A 109 -7.89 3.57 -14.46
C LEU A 109 -6.40 3.21 -14.48
N LEU A 110 -5.99 2.21 -15.26
CA LEU A 110 -4.58 1.83 -15.42
C LEU A 110 -3.73 2.99 -15.92
N LYS A 111 -4.24 3.79 -16.86
CA LYS A 111 -3.58 5.02 -17.32
C LYS A 111 -3.44 6.05 -16.20
N LYS A 112 -4.49 6.24 -15.38
CA LYS A 112 -4.48 7.15 -14.22
C LYS A 112 -3.51 6.71 -13.13
N LEU A 113 -3.31 5.41 -12.94
CA LEU A 113 -2.33 4.86 -12.00
C LEU A 113 -0.88 5.00 -12.49
N GLY A 114 -0.70 5.34 -13.77
CA GLY A 114 0.59 5.68 -14.34
C GLY A 114 1.27 6.88 -13.66
N VAL A 115 2.58 6.98 -13.82
CA VAL A 115 3.38 8.06 -13.22
C VAL A 115 3.22 9.35 -14.03
N ASP A 116 2.64 10.39 -13.41
CA ASP A 116 2.68 11.78 -13.92
C ASP A 116 3.77 12.57 -13.18
N LEU A 117 4.94 12.69 -13.81
CA LEU A 117 6.09 13.39 -13.24
C LEU A 117 5.83 14.90 -13.03
N ALA A 118 5.02 15.53 -13.87
CA ALA A 118 4.74 16.96 -13.76
C ALA A 118 3.86 17.24 -12.55
N GLN A 119 2.82 16.42 -12.35
CA GLN A 119 1.97 16.51 -11.17
C GLN A 119 2.74 16.20 -9.88
N GLN A 120 3.58 15.16 -9.88
CA GLN A 120 4.40 14.81 -8.72
C GLN A 120 5.34 15.94 -8.33
N LYS A 121 6.02 16.55 -9.31
CA LYS A 121 6.89 17.70 -9.08
C LYS A 121 6.12 18.88 -8.50
N ALA A 122 4.97 19.22 -9.09
CA ALA A 122 4.14 20.32 -8.60
C ALA A 122 3.65 20.09 -7.15
N HIS A 123 3.25 18.86 -6.82
CA HIS A 123 2.87 18.47 -5.47
C HIS A 123 4.03 18.61 -4.49
N LEU A 124 5.21 18.08 -4.81
CA LEU A 124 6.39 18.20 -3.95
C LEU A 124 6.78 19.66 -3.70
N GLU A 125 6.80 20.50 -4.74
CA GLU A 125 7.10 21.93 -4.61
C GLU A 125 6.09 22.65 -3.69
N SER A 126 4.81 22.28 -3.75
CA SER A 126 3.78 22.82 -2.85
C SER A 126 4.01 22.51 -1.37
N LEU A 127 4.70 21.39 -1.08
CA LEU A 127 4.99 20.94 0.28
C LEU A 127 6.34 21.45 0.81
N ARG A 128 7.21 22.00 -0.04
CA ARG A 128 8.53 22.50 0.38
C ARG A 128 8.48 23.54 1.51
N PRO A 129 7.48 24.44 1.62
CA PRO A 129 7.37 25.35 2.76
C PRO A 129 7.22 24.64 4.12
N LEU A 130 6.89 23.34 4.13
CA LEU A 130 6.81 22.52 5.33
C LEU A 130 8.19 22.04 5.82
N LEU A 131 9.27 22.32 5.09
CA LEU A 131 10.65 22.12 5.55
C LEU A 131 11.09 23.29 6.44
N SER A 132 10.43 23.43 7.57
CA SER A 132 10.67 24.48 8.56
C SER A 132 10.72 23.88 9.96
N GLU A 133 10.87 24.72 10.98
CA GLU A 133 10.92 24.25 12.36
C GLU A 133 9.64 23.48 12.74
N GLY A 134 9.84 22.39 13.47
CA GLY A 134 8.78 21.52 13.96
C GLY A 134 9.08 21.03 15.37
N ARG A 135 8.04 20.56 16.05
CA ARG A 135 8.11 20.10 17.45
C ARG A 135 8.46 18.62 17.48
N LEU A 136 9.66 18.29 17.97
CA LEU A 136 10.19 16.92 17.95
C LEU A 136 9.28 15.91 18.68
N GLU A 137 8.78 16.27 19.86
CA GLU A 137 7.91 15.40 20.66
C GLU A 137 6.57 15.13 19.95
N GLU A 138 6.02 16.11 19.25
CA GLU A 138 4.79 15.93 18.47
C GLU A 138 5.06 15.08 17.21
N GLY A 139 6.22 15.27 16.58
CA GLY A 139 6.66 14.43 15.47
C GLY A 139 6.82 12.96 15.87
N ARG A 140 7.35 12.70 17.07
CA ARG A 140 7.41 11.34 17.64
C ARG A 140 6.01 10.76 17.80
N LYS A 141 5.06 11.52 18.38
CA LYS A 141 3.67 11.07 18.54
C LYS A 141 2.99 10.78 17.21
N ILE A 142 3.31 11.51 16.14
CA ILE A 142 2.77 11.27 14.80
C ILE A 142 3.33 9.98 14.22
N PHE A 143 4.65 9.77 14.33
CA PHE A 143 5.32 8.56 13.84
C PHE A 143 4.80 7.27 14.50
N PHE A 144 4.69 7.29 15.83
CA PHE A 144 4.18 6.18 16.65
C PHE A 144 2.65 6.18 16.77
N GLY A 145 2.00 7.20 16.22
CA GLY A 145 0.57 7.40 16.28
C GLY A 145 -0.20 6.60 15.24
N LYS A 146 -1.51 6.51 15.47
CA LYS A 146 -2.43 5.75 14.61
C LYS A 146 -2.79 6.48 13.31
N LYS A 147 -2.56 7.78 13.20
CA LYS A 147 -3.02 8.59 12.06
C LYS A 147 -2.24 8.26 10.79
N ALA A 148 -0.92 8.39 10.83
CA ALA A 148 -0.02 8.03 9.75
C ALA A 148 0.46 6.57 9.82
N ALA A 149 0.52 5.98 11.02
CA ALA A 149 0.92 4.59 11.25
C ALA A 149 2.33 4.25 10.69
N CYS A 150 3.26 5.21 10.67
CA CYS A 150 4.62 5.03 10.14
C CYS A 150 5.36 3.90 10.86
N SER A 151 5.22 3.85 12.19
CA SER A 151 5.75 2.80 13.06
C SER A 151 5.22 1.39 12.77
N GLY A 152 4.10 1.25 12.05
CA GLY A 152 3.59 -0.05 11.61
C GLY A 152 4.54 -0.75 10.62
N CYS A 153 5.26 0.03 9.81
CA CYS A 153 6.19 -0.48 8.80
C CYS A 153 7.65 -0.23 9.14
N HIS A 154 7.97 0.90 9.79
CA HIS A 154 9.33 1.35 10.07
C HIS A 154 9.68 1.26 11.56
N ALA A 155 10.95 1.01 11.86
CA ALA A 155 11.47 1.00 13.22
C ALA A 155 12.31 2.26 13.50
N ILE A 156 12.27 2.73 14.75
CA ILE A 156 13.24 3.67 15.32
C ILE A 156 13.64 3.11 16.69
N GLU A 157 14.94 2.97 16.94
CA GLU A 157 15.50 2.47 18.21
C GLU A 157 14.94 1.08 18.59
N ASN A 158 14.72 0.22 17.59
CA ASN A 158 14.07 -1.09 17.67
C ASN A 158 12.56 -1.08 17.99
N GLU A 159 11.92 0.09 18.06
CA GLU A 159 10.48 0.23 18.22
C GLU A 159 9.81 0.40 16.84
N GLY A 160 8.94 -0.54 16.45
CA GLY A 160 8.16 -0.49 15.21
C GLY A 160 8.34 -1.70 14.28
N GLY A 161 7.88 -1.54 13.03
CA GLY A 161 7.85 -2.58 12.00
C GLY A 161 9.18 -2.78 11.27
N LYS A 162 9.27 -3.90 10.52
CA LYS A 162 10.45 -4.29 9.73
C LYS A 162 10.15 -4.43 8.23
N VAL A 163 9.02 -3.90 7.78
CA VAL A 163 8.65 -3.90 6.36
C VAL A 163 9.45 -2.84 5.61
N GLY A 164 9.53 -1.64 6.17
CA GLY A 164 10.36 -0.55 5.67
C GLY A 164 11.75 -0.51 6.32
N PRO A 165 12.64 0.39 5.85
CA PRO A 165 13.93 0.64 6.46
C PRO A 165 13.83 1.09 7.92
N ASP A 166 14.84 0.72 8.70
CA ASP A 166 15.09 1.31 10.01
C ASP A 166 15.43 2.80 9.85
N LEU A 167 14.74 3.66 10.58
CA LEU A 167 14.83 5.12 10.50
C LEU A 167 15.60 5.73 11.68
N THR A 168 16.22 4.92 12.54
CA THR A 168 16.96 5.36 13.75
C THR A 168 18.02 6.42 13.45
N LYS A 169 18.64 6.35 12.27
CA LYS A 169 19.70 7.29 11.84
C LYS A 169 19.35 8.03 10.55
N ILE A 170 18.07 8.11 10.18
CA ILE A 170 17.68 8.60 8.86
C ILE A 170 18.10 10.07 8.64
N GLY A 171 18.07 10.90 9.67
CA GLY A 171 18.50 12.30 9.63
C GLY A 171 20.01 12.51 9.52
N ALA A 172 20.83 11.47 9.73
CA ALA A 172 22.27 11.52 9.43
C ALA A 172 22.57 11.23 7.95
N ILE A 173 21.66 10.58 7.22
CA ILE A 173 21.89 10.10 5.85
C ILE A 173 20.97 10.73 4.80
N ARG A 174 19.90 11.42 5.21
CA ARG A 174 18.93 12.08 4.34
C ARG A 174 18.68 13.52 4.78
N THR A 175 18.57 14.40 3.78
CA THR A 175 18.16 15.78 4.00
C THR A 175 16.65 15.87 4.27
N GLY A 176 16.18 17.02 4.76
CA GLY A 176 14.74 17.26 4.90
C GLY A 176 13.99 17.11 3.58
N THR A 177 14.57 17.58 2.48
CA THR A 177 14.00 17.45 1.14
C THR A 177 13.88 15.98 0.71
N ASP A 178 14.91 15.16 0.98
CA ASP A 178 14.84 13.72 0.68
C ASP A 178 13.74 13.03 1.50
N LEU A 179 13.59 13.40 2.77
CA LEU A 179 12.55 12.85 3.65
C LEU A 179 11.14 13.25 3.17
N LEU A 180 10.95 14.52 2.79
CA LEU A 180 9.69 15.00 2.26
C LEU A 180 9.34 14.31 0.95
N GLU A 181 10.29 14.15 0.04
CA GLU A 181 10.09 13.40 -1.20
C GLU A 181 9.73 11.94 -0.92
N ALA A 182 10.44 11.26 -0.01
CA ALA A 182 10.15 9.87 0.34
C ALA A 182 8.73 9.71 0.94
N ILE A 183 8.25 10.69 1.71
CA ILE A 183 6.90 10.65 2.31
C ILE A 183 5.81 10.94 1.27
N ALA A 184 5.97 12.00 0.48
CA ALA A 184 4.96 12.45 -0.48
C ALA A 184 4.94 11.60 -1.76
N LEU A 185 6.12 11.12 -2.19
CA LEU A 185 6.36 10.40 -3.44
C LEU A 185 7.17 9.12 -3.19
N PRO A 186 6.65 8.15 -2.42
CA PRO A 186 7.40 6.96 -2.00
C PRO A 186 7.87 6.05 -3.14
N SER A 187 7.34 6.23 -4.35
CA SER A 187 7.74 5.50 -5.56
C SER A 187 8.75 6.25 -6.43
N ALA A 188 9.11 7.49 -6.10
CA ALA A 188 10.09 8.29 -6.85
C ALA A 188 11.52 7.74 -6.69
N SER A 189 11.84 7.26 -5.49
CA SER A 189 13.11 6.58 -5.21
C SER A 189 12.93 5.49 -4.16
N PHE A 190 13.76 4.45 -4.23
CA PHE A 190 13.72 3.31 -3.30
C PHE A 190 14.99 3.29 -2.46
N ALA A 191 14.85 3.07 -1.15
CA ALA A 191 15.99 2.79 -0.30
C ALA A 191 16.67 1.47 -0.74
N ARG A 192 18.00 1.40 -0.58
CA ARG A 192 18.77 0.20 -0.95
C ARG A 192 18.23 -1.02 -0.20
N GLY A 193 17.90 -2.09 -0.94
CA GLY A 193 17.33 -3.31 -0.37
C GLY A 193 15.83 -3.25 -0.08
N TYR A 194 15.16 -2.13 -0.34
CA TYR A 194 13.72 -1.95 -0.10
C TYR A 194 12.92 -1.73 -1.38
N ARG A 195 13.44 -2.22 -2.51
CA ARG A 195 12.71 -2.22 -3.77
C ARG A 195 11.55 -3.21 -3.69
N SER A 196 10.39 -2.81 -4.20
CA SER A 196 9.23 -3.67 -4.32
C SER A 196 9.38 -4.65 -5.49
N TYR A 197 8.89 -5.86 -5.31
CA TYR A 197 8.77 -6.89 -6.32
C TYR A 197 7.32 -7.35 -6.45
N LEU A 198 6.89 -7.56 -7.69
CA LEU A 198 5.68 -8.31 -8.02
C LEU A 198 6.08 -9.76 -8.30
N VAL A 199 5.45 -10.69 -7.59
CA VAL A 199 5.63 -12.13 -7.76
C VAL A 199 4.28 -12.75 -8.10
N VAL A 200 4.21 -13.42 -9.25
CA VAL A 200 3.09 -14.25 -9.67
C VAL A 200 3.50 -15.71 -9.54
N THR A 201 2.72 -16.50 -8.81
CA THR A 201 2.96 -17.94 -8.67
C THR A 201 2.26 -18.72 -9.77
N ASP A 202 2.70 -19.95 -10.00
CA ASP A 202 2.05 -20.96 -10.86
C ASP A 202 0.57 -21.21 -10.53
N GLU A 203 0.20 -21.15 -9.24
CA GLU A 203 -1.20 -21.20 -8.77
C GLU A 203 -1.98 -19.91 -9.04
N GLY A 204 -1.37 -18.93 -9.70
CA GLY A 204 -1.95 -17.63 -10.04
C GLY A 204 -2.15 -16.71 -8.84
N ARG A 205 -1.40 -16.91 -7.74
CA ARG A 205 -1.38 -15.98 -6.61
C ARG A 205 -0.46 -14.81 -6.93
N ILE A 206 -0.89 -13.61 -6.57
CA ILE A 206 -0.15 -12.37 -6.82
C ILE A 206 0.32 -11.80 -5.48
N TYR A 207 1.62 -11.57 -5.36
CA TYR A 207 2.25 -10.97 -4.19
C TYR A 207 3.05 -9.73 -4.59
N THR A 208 2.86 -8.65 -3.85
CA THR A 208 3.69 -7.45 -3.95
C THR A 208 4.36 -7.19 -2.61
N GLY A 209 5.69 -7.00 -2.61
CA GLY A 209 6.42 -6.74 -1.38
C GLY A 209 7.91 -6.54 -1.55
N VAL A 210 8.63 -6.46 -0.43
CA VAL A 210 10.09 -6.28 -0.39
C VAL A 210 10.75 -7.60 -0.04
N ILE A 211 11.80 -7.99 -0.76
CA ILE A 211 12.57 -9.19 -0.44
C ILE A 211 13.28 -8.97 0.90
N SER A 212 12.90 -9.75 1.92
CA SER A 212 13.54 -9.69 3.23
C SER A 212 14.78 -10.57 3.35
N ARG A 213 14.77 -11.68 2.62
CA ARG A 213 15.89 -12.61 2.44
C ARG A 213 15.59 -13.52 1.26
N GLU A 214 16.62 -14.00 0.60
CA GLU A 214 16.49 -14.96 -0.48
C GLU A 214 17.63 -15.98 -0.45
N SER A 215 17.35 -17.16 -0.99
CA SER A 215 18.32 -18.21 -1.27
C SER A 215 18.19 -18.66 -2.72
N THR A 216 18.96 -19.69 -3.09
CA THR A 216 18.86 -20.36 -4.39
C THR A 216 17.49 -20.97 -4.64
N ASP A 217 16.74 -21.32 -3.59
CA ASP A 217 15.50 -22.11 -3.72
C ASP A 217 14.26 -21.37 -3.22
N THR A 218 14.42 -20.25 -2.52
CA THR A 218 13.29 -19.58 -1.85
C THR A 218 13.48 -18.07 -1.79
N VAL A 219 12.39 -17.35 -2.02
CA VAL A 219 12.26 -15.91 -1.77
C VAL A 219 11.36 -15.71 -0.56
N TYR A 220 11.79 -14.86 0.38
CA TYR A 220 10.96 -14.39 1.48
C TYR A 220 10.58 -12.93 1.22
N LEU A 221 9.28 -12.67 1.15
CA LEU A 221 8.72 -11.39 0.73
C LEU A 221 7.92 -10.78 1.88
N ARG A 222 8.34 -9.60 2.36
CA ARG A 222 7.54 -8.80 3.29
C ARG A 222 6.49 -8.01 2.51
N THR A 223 5.22 -8.25 2.81
CA THR A 223 4.08 -7.69 2.08
C THR A 223 3.39 -6.57 2.85
N ALA A 224 2.54 -5.81 2.15
CA ALA A 224 1.84 -4.64 2.71
C ALA A 224 0.93 -4.96 3.91
N ASP A 225 0.55 -6.23 4.08
CA ASP A 225 -0.24 -6.75 5.20
C ASP A 225 0.60 -7.12 6.45
N LEU A 226 1.84 -6.64 6.51
CA LEU A 226 2.82 -6.86 7.58
C LEU A 226 3.22 -8.33 7.78
N SER A 227 3.01 -9.17 6.77
CA SER A 227 3.46 -10.57 6.79
C SER A 227 4.74 -10.80 6.00
N GLU A 228 5.42 -11.92 6.29
CA GLU A 228 6.50 -12.44 5.46
C GLU A 228 5.99 -13.72 4.77
N VAL A 229 5.94 -13.70 3.45
CA VAL A 229 5.51 -14.82 2.62
C VAL A 229 6.75 -15.57 2.15
N ARG A 230 6.78 -16.88 2.40
CA ARG A 230 7.80 -17.79 1.85
C ARG A 230 7.31 -18.31 0.50
N ILE A 231 8.06 -18.03 -0.57
CA ILE A 231 7.73 -18.46 -1.93
C ILE A 231 8.89 -19.31 -2.47
N PRO A 232 8.72 -20.64 -2.61
CA PRO A 232 9.65 -21.49 -3.34
C PRO A 232 9.83 -20.97 -4.77
N ARG A 233 11.07 -20.92 -5.27
CA ARG A 233 11.35 -20.34 -6.60
C ARG A 233 10.79 -21.17 -7.75
N ASP A 234 10.65 -22.47 -7.56
CA ASP A 234 10.01 -23.39 -8.52
C ASP A 234 8.50 -23.16 -8.68
N GLN A 235 7.86 -22.43 -7.74
CA GLN A 235 6.46 -22.00 -7.81
C GLN A 235 6.31 -20.60 -8.41
N ILE A 236 7.41 -19.92 -8.76
CA ILE A 236 7.37 -18.56 -9.32
C ILE A 236 7.23 -18.65 -10.84
N GLU A 237 6.10 -18.16 -11.35
CA GLU A 237 5.87 -17.99 -12.78
C GLU A 237 6.52 -16.68 -13.28
N VAL A 238 6.31 -15.58 -12.55
CA VAL A 238 6.85 -14.26 -12.88
C VAL A 238 7.37 -13.61 -11.61
N MET A 239 8.57 -13.03 -11.69
CA MET A 239 9.10 -12.13 -10.66
C MET A 239 9.74 -10.93 -11.34
N LYS A 240 9.24 -9.73 -11.03
CA LYS A 240 9.77 -8.48 -11.59
C LYS A 240 9.80 -7.38 -10.54
N GLU A 241 10.70 -6.43 -10.73
CA GLU A 241 10.69 -5.19 -9.96
C GLU A 241 9.38 -4.43 -10.22
N SER A 242 8.76 -3.92 -9.15
CA SER A 242 7.58 -3.07 -9.25
C SER A 242 7.99 -1.60 -9.21
N PRO A 243 7.46 -0.74 -10.10
CA PRO A 243 7.67 0.70 -10.02
C PRO A 243 6.89 1.34 -8.87
N THR A 244 6.03 0.59 -8.18
CA THR A 244 5.20 1.07 -7.06
C THR A 244 5.78 0.64 -5.73
N SER A 245 5.99 1.60 -4.84
CA SER A 245 6.46 1.33 -3.47
C SER A 245 5.42 0.63 -2.62
N ILE A 246 5.87 -0.22 -1.69
CA ILE A 246 5.04 -0.78 -0.62
C ILE A 246 4.59 0.29 0.37
N MET A 247 5.33 1.40 0.47
CA MET A 247 4.90 2.56 1.25
C MET A 247 3.78 3.28 0.49
N PRO A 248 2.59 3.44 1.10
CA PRO A 248 1.49 4.11 0.43
C PRO A 248 1.81 5.58 0.15
N LYS A 249 1.34 6.06 -1.01
CA LYS A 249 1.25 7.47 -1.37
C LYS A 249 0.13 8.15 -0.59
N GLY A 250 0.21 9.48 -0.46
CA GLY A 250 -0.84 10.27 0.17
C GLY A 250 -0.92 10.12 1.69
N LEU A 251 0.10 9.54 2.34
CA LEU A 251 0.17 9.48 3.81
C LEU A 251 0.23 10.88 4.42
N GLU A 252 0.88 11.82 3.74
CA GLU A 252 0.95 13.23 4.11
C GLU A 252 -0.41 13.93 4.06
N GLN A 253 -1.31 13.50 3.17
CA GLN A 253 -2.65 14.10 3.04
C GLN A 253 -3.54 13.83 4.24
N ARG A 254 -3.16 12.84 5.06
CA ARG A 254 -3.82 12.51 6.33
C ARG A 254 -3.30 13.36 7.49
N LEU A 255 -2.29 14.18 7.25
CA LEU A 255 -1.65 15.04 8.24
C LEU A 255 -1.95 16.51 7.90
N THR A 256 -2.14 17.32 8.94
CA THR A 256 -2.14 18.77 8.82
C THR A 256 -0.74 19.24 8.46
N GLN A 257 -0.63 20.44 7.89
CA GLN A 257 0.67 21.03 7.58
C GLN A 257 1.60 21.11 8.80
N GLN A 258 1.06 21.35 10.00
CA GLN A 258 1.86 21.36 11.23
C GLN A 258 2.33 19.97 11.63
N GLU A 259 1.48 18.96 11.49
CA GLU A 259 1.87 17.56 11.76
C GLU A 259 2.98 17.11 10.80
N ILE A 260 2.93 17.51 9.51
CA ILE A 260 4.01 17.22 8.56
C ILE A 260 5.32 17.88 9.00
N ARG A 261 5.29 19.17 9.39
CA ARG A 261 6.47 19.88 9.93
C ARG A 261 7.05 19.17 11.14
N ASP A 262 6.21 18.82 12.10
CA ASP A 262 6.61 18.15 13.34
C ASP A 262 7.23 16.77 13.04
N LEU A 263 6.63 15.97 12.15
CA LEU A 263 7.15 14.68 11.70
C LEU A 263 8.51 14.80 11.01
N LEU A 264 8.65 15.74 10.06
CA LEU A 264 9.92 15.98 9.37
C LEU A 264 11.02 16.39 10.35
N ALA A 265 10.72 17.32 11.26
CA ALA A 265 11.67 17.77 12.28
C ALA A 265 12.14 16.60 13.16
N TYR A 266 11.23 15.71 13.58
CA TYR A 266 11.57 14.51 14.34
C TYR A 266 12.52 13.58 13.57
N LEU A 267 12.20 13.27 12.31
CA LEU A 267 13.01 12.39 11.45
C LEU A 267 14.39 12.99 11.14
N GLN A 268 14.48 14.30 10.89
CA GLN A 268 15.75 15.01 10.66
C GLN A 268 16.67 14.99 11.90
N ASN A 269 16.10 14.85 13.10
CA ASN A 269 16.84 14.76 14.36
C ASN A 269 17.16 13.31 14.77
N ARG A 270 16.92 12.33 13.91
CA ARG A 270 17.38 10.94 14.09
C ARG A 270 18.79 10.77 13.48
N LYS A 271 19.83 10.99 14.29
CA LYS A 271 21.24 10.97 13.86
C LYS A 271 22.02 9.83 14.52
#